data_AF-A0A529NV40-F1
#
_entry.id   AF-A0A529NV40-F1
#
_cell.length_a   1.000
_cell.length_b   1.000
_cell.length_c   1.000
_cell.angle_alpha   90.00
_cell.angle_beta   90.00
_cell.angle_gamma   90.00
#
_symmetry.space_group_name_H-M   'P 1'
#
loop_
_entity.id
_entity.type
_entity.pdbx_description
1 polymer ?
#
loop_
_entity_poly.entity_id
_entity_poly.type
_entity_poly.pdbx_seq_one_letter_code
_entity_poly.pdbx_strand_id
1 'polypeptide(L)'
;MRFHKAESAFFVFIFVILAAGLVTLHAYGFLQAIATDMDAASRMEKIKYLNRLLFATGVLLATALFFGVFFIYPLIRRQATEEGKLRAMT
;
A
#
# COMPACT_ATOMS: atom_id res chain seq x y z
N MET A 1 -14.27 23.76 4.76
CA MET A 1 -14.85 22.46 4.31
C MET A 1 -13.90 21.62 3.42
N ARG A 2 -12.55 21.84 3.43
CA ARG A 2 -11.58 21.07 2.60
C ARG A 2 -10.95 19.85 3.29
N PHE A 3 -11.17 19.69 4.60
CA PHE A 3 -10.61 18.59 5.40
C PHE A 3 -11.13 17.20 5.00
N HIS A 4 -12.39 17.10 4.57
CA HIS A 4 -13.02 15.81 4.24
C HIS A 4 -12.36 15.10 3.04
N LYS A 5 -11.83 15.85 2.06
CA LYS A 5 -11.15 15.25 0.90
C LYS A 5 -9.75 14.74 1.26
N ALA A 6 -9.09 15.40 2.22
CA ALA A 6 -7.77 15.05 2.72
C ALA A 6 -7.82 13.80 3.61
N GLU A 7 -8.77 13.74 4.54
CA GLU A 7 -9.01 12.57 5.39
C GLU A 7 -9.38 11.32 4.58
N SER A 8 -10.27 11.47 3.59
CA SER A 8 -10.65 10.35 2.74
C SER A 8 -9.48 9.78 1.94
N ALA A 9 -8.59 10.63 1.41
CA ALA A 9 -7.39 10.17 0.70
C ALA A 9 -6.40 9.44 1.61
N PHE A 10 -6.25 9.92 2.86
CA PHE A 10 -5.42 9.26 3.87
C PHE A 10 -6.00 7.90 4.29
N PHE A 11 -7.31 7.81 4.47
CA PHE A 11 -8.00 6.55 4.78
C PHE A 11 -7.84 5.52 3.64
N VAL A 12 -8.01 5.95 2.39
CA VAL A 12 -7.77 5.11 1.21
C VAL A 12 -6.32 4.62 1.17
N PHE A 13 -5.34 5.49 1.44
CA PHE A 13 -3.93 5.10 1.50
C PHE A 13 -3.65 4.01 2.55
N ILE A 14 -4.16 4.17 3.77
CA ILE A 14 -4.02 3.16 4.83
C ILE A 14 -4.63 1.84 4.40
N PHE A 15 -5.85 1.87 3.84
CA PHE A 15 -6.53 0.66 3.39
C PHE A 15 -5.75 -0.05 2.28
N VAL A 16 -5.18 0.69 1.33
CA VAL A 16 -4.35 0.14 0.25
C VAL A 16 -3.08 -0.50 0.80
N ILE A 17 -2.39 0.13 1.77
CA ILE A 17 -1.22 -0.46 2.42
C ILE A 17 -1.59 -1.72 3.19
N LEU A 18 -2.70 -1.69 3.93
CA LEU A 18 -3.17 -2.85 4.68
C LEU A 18 -3.51 -4.02 3.75
N ALA A 19 -4.21 -3.74 2.64
CA ALA A 19 -4.46 -4.73 1.60
C ALA A 19 -3.17 -5.30 1.01
N ALA A 20 -2.18 -4.45 0.68
CA ALA A 20 -0.88 -4.91 0.20
C ALA A 20 -0.18 -5.82 1.22
N GLY A 21 -0.25 -5.48 2.51
CA GLY A 21 0.27 -6.29 3.60
C GLY A 21 -0.41 -7.67 3.70
N LEU A 22 -1.74 -7.71 3.60
CA LEU A 22 -2.50 -8.96 3.61
C LEU A 22 -2.17 -9.85 2.41
N VAL A 23 -2.08 -9.27 1.20
CA VAL A 23 -1.68 -10.03 0.00
C VAL A 23 -0.26 -10.57 0.15
N THR A 24 0.65 -9.79 0.74
CA THR A 24 2.03 -10.22 1.01
C THR A 24 2.08 -11.38 2.01
N LEU A 25 1.33 -11.30 3.11
CA LEU A 25 1.22 -12.40 4.09
C LEU A 25 0.64 -13.66 3.45
N HIS A 26 -0.42 -13.52 2.64
CA HIS A 26 -1.00 -14.64 1.92
C HIS A 26 0.00 -15.26 0.93
N ALA A 27 0.73 -14.44 0.17
CA ALA A 27 1.77 -14.90 -0.75
C ALA A 27 2.90 -15.63 -0.02
N TYR A 28 3.30 -15.17 1.16
CA TYR A 28 4.33 -15.82 1.97
C TYR A 28 3.89 -17.21 2.46
N GLY A 29 2.66 -17.34 2.97
CA GLY A 29 2.10 -18.65 3.33
C GLY A 29 1.99 -19.57 2.12
N PHE A 30 1.62 -19.03 0.96
CA PHE A 30 1.52 -19.77 -0.28
C PHE A 30 2.88 -20.27 -0.79
N LEU A 31 3.94 -19.46 -0.65
CA LEU A 31 5.32 -19.86 -0.98
C LEU A 31 5.75 -21.11 -0.19
N GLN A 32 5.43 -21.17 1.11
CA GLN A 32 5.72 -22.35 1.93
C GLN A 32 4.96 -23.60 1.46
N ALA A 33 3.71 -23.44 1.01
CA ALA A 33 2.90 -24.53 0.46
C ALA A 33 3.37 -25.02 -0.92
N ILE A 34 4.20 -24.26 -1.63
CA ILE A 34 4.88 -24.71 -2.85
C ILE A 34 6.10 -25.58 -2.49
N ALA A 35 6.82 -25.23 -1.43
CA ALA A 35 8.03 -25.94 -1.01
C ALA A 35 7.75 -27.37 -0.53
N THR A 36 6.54 -27.63 -0.03
CA THR A 36 6.10 -28.96 0.43
C THR A 36 5.42 -29.80 -0.66
N ASP A 37 5.22 -29.24 -1.85
CA ASP A 37 4.60 -29.95 -2.97
C ASP A 37 5.61 -30.81 -3.73
N MET A 38 5.26 -32.06 -4.01
CA MET A 38 6.13 -33.04 -4.66
C MET A 38 5.81 -33.17 -6.16
N ASP A 39 4.65 -32.69 -6.62
CA ASP A 39 4.27 -32.75 -8.04
C ASP A 39 4.84 -31.54 -8.82
N ALA A 40 5.45 -31.80 -9.96
CA ALA A 40 6.08 -30.77 -10.78
C ALA A 40 5.06 -29.93 -11.55
N ALA A 41 3.94 -30.54 -11.98
CA ALA A 41 2.89 -29.83 -12.71
C ALA A 41 2.14 -28.86 -11.79
N SER A 42 1.71 -29.32 -10.61
CA SER A 42 1.09 -28.50 -9.58
C SER A 42 1.96 -27.32 -9.14
N ARG A 43 3.28 -27.53 -8.97
CA ARG A 43 4.23 -26.47 -8.60
C ARG A 43 4.29 -25.35 -9.64
N MET A 44 4.26 -25.67 -10.92
CA MET A 44 4.30 -24.67 -11.98
C MET A 44 3.06 -23.75 -11.95
N GLU A 45 1.87 -24.31 -11.74
CA GLU A 45 0.64 -23.53 -11.60
C GLU A 45 0.68 -22.62 -10.37
N LYS A 46 1.15 -23.15 -9.24
CA LYS A 46 1.32 -22.37 -8.00
C LYS A 46 2.33 -21.23 -8.19
N ILE A 47 3.45 -21.45 -8.87
CA ILE A 47 4.42 -20.38 -9.16
C ILE A 47 3.78 -19.27 -10.01
N LYS A 48 2.96 -19.61 -11.01
CA LYS A 48 2.22 -18.61 -11.80
C LYS A 48 1.25 -17.81 -10.93
N TYR A 49 0.54 -18.47 -10.03
CA TYR A 49 -0.35 -17.80 -9.08
C TYR A 49 0.42 -16.87 -8.14
N LEU A 50 1.55 -17.31 -7.61
CA LEU A 50 2.44 -16.51 -6.78
C LEU A 50 2.93 -15.25 -7.53
N ASN A 51 3.32 -15.37 -8.79
CA ASN A 51 3.70 -14.23 -9.63
C ASN A 51 2.55 -13.21 -9.76
N ARG A 52 1.31 -13.68 -9.91
CA ARG A 52 0.13 -12.81 -9.95
C ARG A 52 -0.11 -12.09 -8.63
N LEU A 53 0.09 -12.75 -7.49
CA LEU A 53 0.02 -12.12 -6.17
C LEU A 53 1.09 -11.05 -6.00
N LEU A 54 2.34 -11.33 -6.39
CA LEU A 54 3.43 -10.36 -6.35
C LEU A 54 3.14 -9.13 -7.21
N PHE A 55 2.63 -9.34 -8.43
CA PHE A 55 2.22 -8.24 -9.30
C PHE A 55 1.11 -7.39 -8.65
N ALA A 56 0.08 -8.03 -8.08
CA ALA A 56 -1.00 -7.33 -7.40
C ALA A 56 -0.48 -6.50 -6.21
N THR A 57 0.40 -7.07 -5.37
CA THR A 57 1.06 -6.34 -4.29
C THR A 57 1.86 -5.15 -4.82
N GLY A 58 2.63 -5.34 -5.90
CA GLY A 58 3.40 -4.26 -6.53
C GLY A 58 2.52 -3.10 -6.99
N VAL A 59 1.37 -3.40 -7.61
CA VAL A 59 0.38 -2.39 -8.02
C VAL A 59 -0.21 -1.65 -6.81
N LEU A 60 -0.55 -2.38 -5.74
CA LEU A 60 -1.07 -1.76 -4.52
C LEU A 60 -0.02 -0.84 -3.87
N LEU A 61 1.24 -1.27 -3.81
CA LEU A 61 2.33 -0.45 -3.28
C LEU A 61 2.61 0.78 -4.15
N ALA A 62 2.63 0.65 -5.48
CA ALA A 62 2.78 1.78 -6.39
C ALA A 62 1.64 2.79 -6.23
N THR A 63 0.41 2.29 -6.08
CA THR A 63 -0.77 3.12 -5.80
C THR A 63 -0.61 3.84 -4.45
N ALA A 64 -0.22 3.13 -3.39
CA ALA A 64 0.04 3.74 -2.09
C ALA A 64 1.11 4.84 -2.19
N LEU A 65 2.23 4.59 -2.87
CA LEU A 65 3.29 5.59 -3.07
C LEU A 65 2.77 6.81 -3.82
N PHE A 66 1.96 6.64 -4.86
CA PHE A 66 1.33 7.74 -5.58
C PHE A 66 0.44 8.58 -4.66
N PHE A 67 -0.41 7.94 -3.84
CA PHE A 67 -1.24 8.65 -2.86
C PHE A 67 -0.39 9.37 -1.80
N GLY A 68 0.67 8.74 -1.30
CA GLY A 68 1.61 9.32 -0.35
C GLY A 68 2.28 10.59 -0.87
N VAL A 69 2.83 10.52 -2.09
CA VAL A 69 3.59 11.63 -2.70
C VAL A 69 2.68 12.77 -3.16
N PHE A 70 1.56 12.48 -3.81
CA PHE A 70 0.74 13.51 -4.44
C PHE A 70 -0.36 14.08 -3.54
N PHE A 71 -0.85 13.31 -2.57
CA PHE A 71 -1.93 13.77 -1.69
C PHE A 71 -1.42 14.05 -0.27
N ILE A 72 -0.77 13.08 0.37
CA ILE A 72 -0.40 13.20 1.79
C ILE A 72 0.73 14.21 2.00
N TYR A 73 1.81 14.13 1.22
CA TYR A 73 2.96 15.03 1.39
C TYR A 73 2.60 16.53 1.22
N PRO A 74 1.85 16.96 0.19
CA PRO A 74 1.44 18.35 0.05
C PRO A 74 0.50 18.83 1.17
N LEU A 75 -0.32 17.94 1.73
CA LEU A 75 -1.21 18.26 2.85
C LEU A 75 -0.41 18.54 4.13
N ILE A 76 0.49 17.63 4.50
CA ILE A 76 1.37 17.80 5.66
C ILE A 76 2.20 19.08 5.52
N ARG A 77 2.77 19.31 4.34
CA ARG A 77 3.58 20.51 4.07
C ARG A 77 2.77 21.80 4.22
N ARG A 78 1.51 21.82 3.72
CA ARG A 78 0.63 22.99 3.86
C ARG A 78 0.29 23.26 5.32
N GLN A 79 -0.14 22.24 6.07
CA GLN A 79 -0.48 22.38 7.49
C GLN A 79 0.72 22.86 8.31
N ALA A 80 1.91 22.28 8.11
CA ALA A 80 3.12 22.71 8.81
C ALA A 80 3.51 24.17 8.49
N THR A 81 3.26 24.63 7.26
CA THR A 81 3.53 26.02 6.87
C THR A 81 2.52 27.00 7.48
N GLU A 82 1.24 26.60 7.55
CA GLU A 82 0.17 27.41 8.15
C GLU A 82 0.31 27.49 9.68
N GLU A 83 0.61 26.38 10.35
CA GLU A 83 0.91 26.36 11.79
C GLU A 83 2.19 27.12 12.13
N GLY A 84 3.22 27.03 11.28
CA GLY A 84 4.45 27.82 11.43
C GLY A 84 4.21 29.32 11.31
N LYS A 85 3.29 29.74 10.43
CA LYS A 85 2.86 31.14 10.32
C LYS A 85 2.05 31.60 11.54
N LEU A 86 1.23 30.73 12.13
CA LEU A 86 0.45 31.04 13.34
C LEU A 86 1.36 31.26 14.55
N ARG A 87 2.42 30.45 14.73
CA ARG A 87 3.41 30.63 15.82
C ARG A 87 4.28 31.88 15.66
N ALA A 88 4.43 32.42 14.46
CA ALA A 88 5.18 33.66 14.22
C ALA A 88 4.37 34.93 14.54
N MET A 89 3.05 34.81 14.77
CA MET A 89 2.16 35.93 15.13
C MET A 89 1.90 36.03 16.64
N THR A 90 2.36 35.05 17.44
CA THR A 90 2.29 35.03 18.91
C THR A 90 3.66 35.26 19.51
#